data_AF-A0A9P4MEI2-F1
#
_entry.id   AF-A0A9P4MEI2-F1
#
_cell.length_a   1.000
_cell.length_b   1.000
_cell.length_c   1.000
_cell.angle_alpha   90.00
_cell.angle_beta   90.00
_cell.angle_gamma   90.00
#
_symmetry.space_group_name_H-M   'P 1'
#
loop_
_entity.id
_entity.type
_entity.pdbx_description
1 polymer ?
#
loop_
_entity_poly.entity_id
_entity_poly.type
_entity_poly.pdbx_seq_one_letter_code
_entity_poly.pdbx_strand_id
1 'polypeptide(L)'
;MQDIIAAHQTATSAPENKDQIQRFLSTYPESQINHVLTGQQLVYMVWYHFKYILPLRNSYFDWASHKLADSSGINSLARIPPTQTEMLRITKALYRYQLGCNLFGTEPDMFNEASFDIDEIFNDRSAIVDEKNDWFLRKFEPWDVEAIFCIYRWAGSFYEELFAYHRGDLSIDGERFHPDEDVVEFTEKLDILSGAGLPLLYNLMIGITDFYAILYTVQQVLDDPYRSAFLEWDTRFCYNAFNGHHETDPLGSEPPLPFTSDAVDKPPLAWTMLWQNGKVSDIGHLKHGIQSLQSWGFVMWDSERTQYEGVRALVGRQWKWR
;
A
#
# COMPACT_ATOMS: atom_id res chain seq x y z
N MET A 1 -10.15 -15.42 0.75
CA MET A 1 -10.45 -13.97 0.96
C MET A 1 -11.78 -13.77 1.69
N GLN A 2 -12.79 -14.63 1.47
CA GLN A 2 -14.01 -14.68 2.30
C GLN A 2 -13.69 -14.93 3.79
N ASP A 3 -12.61 -15.65 4.10
CA ASP A 3 -12.18 -15.96 5.48
C ASP A 3 -11.67 -14.74 6.26
N ILE A 4 -11.01 -13.79 5.59
CA ILE A 4 -10.53 -12.54 6.21
C ILE A 4 -11.72 -11.60 6.46
N ILE A 5 -12.72 -11.62 5.58
CA ILE A 5 -13.96 -10.84 5.72
C ILE A 5 -14.82 -11.40 6.87
N ALA A 6 -14.92 -12.72 6.99
CA ALA A 6 -15.60 -13.39 8.11
C ALA A 6 -14.88 -13.16 9.45
N ALA A 7 -13.54 -13.19 9.45
CA ALA A 7 -12.74 -12.82 10.62
C ALA A 7 -12.96 -11.35 11.01
N HIS A 8 -13.00 -10.42 10.04
CA HIS A 8 -13.24 -8.99 10.28
C HIS A 8 -14.66 -8.68 10.78
N GLN A 9 -15.68 -9.35 10.27
CA GLN A 9 -17.07 -9.20 10.70
C GLN A 9 -17.32 -9.67 12.13
N THR A 10 -16.53 -10.63 12.60
CA THR A 10 -16.64 -11.21 13.96
C THR A 10 -15.67 -10.56 14.96
N ALA A 11 -14.59 -9.93 14.48
CA ALA A 11 -13.52 -9.28 15.27
C ALA A 11 -13.87 -7.89 15.83
N THR A 12 -15.05 -7.34 15.53
CA THR A 12 -15.55 -6.08 16.11
C THR A 12 -15.78 -6.15 17.62
N SER A 13 -15.72 -7.34 18.22
CA SER A 13 -15.51 -7.59 19.64
C SER A 13 -14.05 -7.99 19.90
N ALA A 14 -13.24 -7.04 20.37
CA ALA A 14 -11.80 -7.18 20.58
C ALA A 14 -11.42 -8.38 21.49
N PRO A 15 -10.40 -9.19 21.11
CA PRO A 15 -9.72 -10.10 22.00
C PRO A 15 -8.35 -9.55 22.43
N GLU A 16 -8.15 -9.41 23.74
CA GLU A 16 -6.91 -8.93 24.38
C GLU A 16 -6.02 -10.08 24.91
N ASN A 17 -6.47 -11.34 24.85
CA ASN A 17 -5.70 -12.49 25.38
C ASN A 17 -5.87 -13.80 24.57
N LYS A 18 -4.85 -14.65 24.62
CA LYS A 18 -4.72 -16.00 24.03
C LYS A 18 -5.96 -16.87 24.21
N ASP A 19 -6.63 -16.79 25.37
CA ASP A 19 -7.83 -17.57 25.67
C ASP A 19 -9.05 -17.17 24.81
N GLN A 20 -9.13 -15.89 24.41
CA GLN A 20 -10.21 -15.40 23.54
C GLN A 20 -9.96 -15.78 22.08
N ILE A 21 -8.69 -15.80 21.65
CA ILE A 21 -8.28 -16.33 20.35
C ILE A 21 -8.62 -17.83 20.26
N GLN A 22 -8.39 -18.59 21.34
CA GLN A 22 -8.69 -20.02 21.38
C GLN A 22 -10.20 -20.31 21.37
N ARG A 23 -11.02 -19.45 22.01
CA ARG A 23 -12.49 -19.50 21.86
C ARG A 23 -12.94 -19.16 20.44
N PHE A 24 -12.36 -18.15 19.79
CA PHE A 24 -12.67 -17.79 18.41
C PHE A 24 -12.41 -18.97 17.45
N LEU A 25 -11.25 -19.61 17.57
CA LEU A 25 -10.90 -20.78 16.77
C LEU A 25 -11.86 -21.96 16.99
N SER A 26 -12.39 -22.12 18.21
CA SER A 26 -13.35 -23.20 18.52
C SER A 26 -14.75 -23.01 17.92
N THR A 27 -15.07 -21.80 17.44
CA THR A 27 -16.39 -21.48 16.85
C THR A 27 -16.41 -21.54 15.32
N TYR A 28 -15.28 -21.79 14.66
CA TYR A 28 -15.19 -21.81 13.20
C TYR A 28 -15.34 -23.24 12.65
N PRO A 29 -16.28 -23.51 11.73
CA PRO A 29 -16.44 -24.85 11.16
C PRO A 29 -15.25 -25.20 10.26
N GLU A 30 -14.62 -26.36 10.54
CA GLU A 30 -13.42 -26.89 9.87
C GLU A 30 -13.56 -27.13 8.35
N SER A 31 -14.75 -26.92 7.75
CA SER A 31 -15.08 -27.44 6.42
C SER A 31 -14.86 -26.51 5.22
N GLN A 32 -14.26 -25.31 5.38
CA GLN A 32 -14.10 -24.35 4.27
C GLN A 32 -12.67 -23.96 3.89
N ILE A 33 -11.63 -24.58 4.46
CA ILE A 33 -10.23 -24.27 4.11
C ILE A 33 -9.57 -25.50 3.50
N ASN A 34 -9.76 -25.73 2.19
CA ASN A 34 -9.18 -26.86 1.45
C ASN A 34 -7.67 -26.74 1.14
N HIS A 35 -6.95 -25.87 1.86
CA HIS A 35 -5.51 -26.00 2.13
C HIS A 35 -5.29 -25.52 3.58
N VAL A 36 -5.42 -26.44 4.52
CA VAL A 36 -5.62 -26.17 5.95
C VAL A 36 -4.44 -25.39 6.52
N LEU A 37 -4.64 -24.09 6.78
CA LEU A 37 -3.75 -23.30 7.62
C LEU A 37 -3.64 -24.00 8.98
N THR A 38 -2.43 -24.19 9.50
CA THR A 38 -2.23 -24.78 10.82
C THR A 38 -2.82 -23.86 11.90
N GLY A 39 -3.21 -24.42 13.04
CA GLY A 39 -3.71 -23.62 14.17
C GLY A 39 -2.73 -22.50 14.59
N GLN A 40 -1.43 -22.73 14.45
CA GLN A 40 -0.40 -21.72 14.71
C GLN A 40 -0.40 -20.59 13.66
N GLN A 41 -0.60 -20.92 12.39
CA GLN A 41 -0.75 -19.91 11.33
C GLN A 41 -1.98 -19.05 11.55
N LEU A 42 -3.10 -19.65 11.97
CA LEU A 42 -4.31 -18.91 12.32
C LEU A 42 -4.09 -17.98 13.53
N VAL A 43 -3.46 -18.47 14.60
CA VAL A 43 -3.11 -17.63 15.76
C VAL A 43 -2.21 -16.46 15.34
N TYR A 44 -1.22 -16.71 14.48
CA TYR A 44 -0.34 -15.65 13.99
C TYR A 44 -1.11 -14.63 13.14
N MET A 45 -2.00 -15.06 12.24
CA MET A 45 -2.81 -14.15 11.44
C MET A 45 -3.73 -13.28 12.30
N VAL A 46 -4.34 -13.87 13.34
CA VAL A 46 -5.19 -13.14 14.29
C VAL A 46 -4.35 -12.14 15.08
N TRP A 47 -3.23 -12.57 15.65
CA TRP A 47 -2.31 -11.68 16.36
C TRP A 47 -1.82 -10.54 15.48
N TYR A 48 -1.41 -10.84 14.24
CA TYR A 48 -0.95 -9.85 13.28
C TYR A 48 -2.07 -8.85 12.93
N HIS A 49 -3.31 -9.34 12.79
CA HIS A 49 -4.47 -8.49 12.53
C HIS A 49 -4.67 -7.47 13.66
N PHE A 50 -4.74 -7.94 14.90
CA PHE A 50 -4.99 -7.07 16.04
C PHE A 50 -3.82 -6.17 16.38
N LYS A 51 -2.59 -6.67 16.22
CA LYS A 51 -1.39 -5.90 16.55
C LYS A 51 -1.05 -4.83 15.51
N TYR A 52 -1.17 -5.14 14.21
CA TYR A 52 -0.70 -4.24 13.15
C TYR A 52 -1.83 -3.72 12.27
N ILE A 53 -2.66 -4.60 11.72
CA ILE A 53 -3.68 -4.21 10.72
C ILE A 53 -4.73 -3.30 11.33
N LEU A 54 -5.31 -3.68 12.46
CA LEU A 54 -6.39 -2.93 13.11
C LEU A 54 -5.98 -1.48 13.48
N PRO A 55 -4.87 -1.25 14.21
CA PRO A 55 -4.45 0.10 14.57
C PRO A 55 -4.02 0.93 13.36
N LEU A 56 -3.30 0.34 12.39
CA LEU A 56 -2.88 1.05 11.19
C LEU A 56 -4.05 1.37 10.26
N ARG A 57 -5.05 0.49 10.17
CA ARG A 57 -6.29 0.75 9.41
C ARG A 57 -7.01 1.98 9.93
N ASN A 58 -7.15 2.09 11.25
CA ASN A 58 -7.81 3.24 11.86
C ASN A 58 -6.97 4.51 11.64
N SER A 59 -5.65 4.42 11.84
CA SER A 59 -4.72 5.54 11.60
C SER A 59 -4.73 6.03 10.15
N TYR A 60 -4.75 5.10 9.19
CA TYR A 60 -4.88 5.42 7.77
C TYR A 60 -6.23 6.08 7.47
N PHE A 61 -7.34 5.55 8.01
CA PHE A 61 -8.66 6.14 7.79
C PHE A 61 -8.71 7.58 8.31
N ASP A 62 -8.20 7.81 9.53
CA ASP A 62 -8.15 9.14 10.13
C ASP A 62 -7.30 10.09 9.27
N TRP A 63 -6.10 9.66 8.86
CA TRP A 63 -5.25 10.45 7.98
C TRP A 63 -5.91 10.76 6.63
N ALA A 64 -6.41 9.74 5.93
CA ALA A 64 -6.96 9.88 4.58
C ALA A 64 -8.25 10.72 4.57
N SER A 65 -9.09 10.60 5.61
CA SER A 65 -10.32 11.40 5.75
C SER A 65 -10.03 12.88 6.00
N HIS A 66 -8.98 13.21 6.77
CA HIS A 66 -8.52 14.59 6.92
C HIS A 66 -7.95 15.13 5.60
N LYS A 67 -7.09 14.36 4.91
CA LYS A 67 -6.57 14.77 3.60
C LYS A 67 -7.68 14.98 2.57
N LEU A 68 -8.72 14.15 2.59
CA LEU A 68 -9.92 14.33 1.76
C LEU A 68 -10.67 15.62 2.10
N ALA A 69 -10.90 15.89 3.40
CA ALA A 69 -11.56 17.10 3.86
C ALA A 69 -10.79 18.35 3.44
N ASP A 70 -9.47 18.37 3.65
CA ASP A 70 -8.58 19.47 3.27
C ASP A 70 -8.58 19.69 1.76
N SER A 71 -8.44 18.62 0.97
CA SER A 71 -8.36 18.70 -0.49
C SER A 71 -9.69 19.11 -1.15
N SER A 72 -10.81 18.72 -0.54
CA SER A 72 -12.16 19.05 -1.04
C SER A 72 -12.67 20.40 -0.52
N GLY A 73 -12.10 20.92 0.56
CA GLY A 73 -12.61 22.09 1.29
C GLY A 73 -13.86 21.81 2.15
N ILE A 74 -14.18 20.53 2.39
CA ILE A 74 -15.37 20.11 3.14
C ILE A 74 -14.95 19.50 4.48
N ASN A 75 -14.75 20.35 5.49
CA ASN A 75 -14.28 19.96 6.82
C ASN A 75 -15.16 18.91 7.52
N SER A 76 -16.44 18.81 7.18
CA SER A 76 -17.35 17.82 7.77
C SER A 76 -17.01 16.38 7.34
N LEU A 77 -16.33 16.17 6.20
CA LEU A 77 -16.00 14.83 5.70
C LEU A 77 -15.09 14.04 6.64
N ALA A 78 -14.17 14.72 7.32
CA ALA A 78 -13.27 14.10 8.30
C ALA A 78 -14.01 13.54 9.54
N ARG A 79 -15.26 13.96 9.77
CA ARG A 79 -16.08 13.52 10.91
C ARG A 79 -17.08 12.42 10.55
N ILE A 80 -17.26 12.12 9.27
CA ILE A 80 -18.17 11.08 8.83
C ILE A 80 -17.53 9.73 9.13
N PRO A 81 -18.14 8.88 9.97
CA PRO A 81 -17.58 7.58 10.33
C PRO A 81 -17.39 6.71 9.08
N PRO A 82 -16.44 5.76 9.10
CA PRO A 82 -16.25 4.86 7.98
C PRO A 82 -17.45 3.92 7.82
N THR A 83 -17.77 3.57 6.58
CA THR A 83 -18.65 2.42 6.34
C THR A 83 -17.89 1.11 6.54
N GLN A 84 -18.63 0.00 6.64
CA GLN A 84 -18.02 -1.32 6.71
C GLN A 84 -17.22 -1.65 5.44
N THR A 85 -17.71 -1.25 4.27
CA THR A 85 -17.01 -1.46 2.99
C THR A 85 -15.69 -0.69 2.96
N GLU A 86 -15.70 0.58 3.36
CA GLU A 86 -14.48 1.41 3.40
C GLU A 86 -13.40 0.76 4.28
N MET A 87 -13.78 0.29 5.48
CA MET A 87 -12.86 -0.41 6.38
C MET A 87 -12.34 -1.72 5.81
N LEU A 88 -13.18 -2.46 5.08
CA LEU A 88 -12.77 -3.69 4.41
C LEU A 88 -11.80 -3.42 3.26
N ARG A 89 -12.01 -2.36 2.46
CA ARG A 89 -11.06 -1.96 1.39
C ARG A 89 -9.70 -1.58 1.98
N ILE A 90 -9.67 -0.76 3.02
CA ILE A 90 -8.43 -0.38 3.71
C ILE A 90 -7.73 -1.61 4.31
N THR A 91 -8.49 -2.49 4.98
CA THR A 91 -7.96 -3.74 5.55
C THR A 91 -7.33 -4.61 4.46
N LYS A 92 -8.01 -4.80 3.32
CA LYS A 92 -7.49 -5.56 2.18
C LYS A 92 -6.21 -4.92 1.62
N ALA A 93 -6.19 -3.61 1.49
CA ALA A 93 -5.04 -2.87 0.97
C ALA A 93 -3.81 -3.03 1.88
N LEU A 94 -3.97 -2.92 3.20
CA LEU A 94 -2.89 -3.15 4.17
C LEU A 94 -2.32 -4.57 4.07
N TYR A 95 -3.18 -5.60 4.00
CA TYR A 95 -2.70 -6.98 3.82
C TYR A 95 -1.92 -7.17 2.53
N ARG A 96 -2.39 -6.58 1.42
CA ARG A 96 -1.71 -6.70 0.11
C ARG A 96 -0.42 -5.90 0.07
N TYR A 97 -0.39 -4.72 0.67
CA TYR A 97 0.82 -3.94 0.86
C TYR A 97 1.86 -4.76 1.65
N GLN A 98 1.49 -5.34 2.80
CA GLN A 98 2.40 -6.20 3.55
C GLN A 98 2.86 -7.42 2.74
N LEU A 99 1.98 -8.01 1.92
CA LEU A 99 2.37 -9.11 1.06
C LEU A 99 3.45 -8.67 0.07
N GLY A 100 3.33 -7.48 -0.53
CA GLY A 100 4.39 -6.89 -1.35
C GLY A 100 5.68 -6.67 -0.57
N CYS A 101 5.61 -6.12 0.65
CA CYS A 101 6.77 -5.96 1.53
C CYS A 101 7.45 -7.30 1.85
N ASN A 102 6.69 -8.37 2.08
CA ASN A 102 7.25 -9.70 2.34
C ASN A 102 7.92 -10.33 1.12
N LEU A 103 7.46 -9.99 -0.09
CA LEU A 103 7.99 -10.55 -1.34
C LEU A 103 9.20 -9.76 -1.85
N PHE A 104 9.24 -8.44 -1.60
CA PHE A 104 10.20 -7.52 -2.21
C PHE A 104 11.03 -6.71 -1.21
N GLY A 105 10.56 -6.53 0.02
CA GLY A 105 11.24 -5.71 1.04
C GLY A 105 12.48 -6.35 1.68
N THR A 106 12.92 -7.49 1.14
CA THR A 106 14.19 -8.15 1.44
C THR A 106 14.79 -8.66 0.14
N GLU A 107 16.03 -8.33 -0.16
CA GLU A 107 16.73 -8.94 -1.29
C GLU A 107 16.90 -10.46 -1.03
N PRO A 108 16.47 -11.34 -1.94
CA PRO A 108 16.88 -12.73 -1.89
C PRO A 108 18.40 -12.83 -2.12
N ASP A 109 19.04 -13.84 -1.53
CA ASP A 109 20.46 -14.25 -1.68
C ASP A 109 20.99 -14.45 -3.13
N MET A 110 20.30 -13.99 -4.17
CA MET A 110 20.65 -14.16 -5.58
C MET A 110 21.95 -13.44 -6.02
N PHE A 111 22.57 -12.63 -5.15
CA PHE A 111 23.81 -11.90 -5.49
C PHE A 111 25.08 -12.44 -4.81
N ASN A 112 25.01 -13.60 -4.15
CA ASN A 112 26.20 -14.22 -3.56
C ASN A 112 27.06 -15.04 -4.56
N GLU A 113 26.69 -15.13 -5.84
CA GLU A 113 27.53 -15.79 -6.84
C GLU A 113 27.79 -14.94 -8.09
N ALA A 114 29.08 -14.67 -8.27
CA ALA A 114 29.79 -14.34 -9.49
C ALA A 114 29.83 -12.87 -9.96
N SER A 115 31.07 -12.47 -10.20
CA SER A 115 31.55 -11.35 -11.00
C SER A 115 30.74 -11.14 -12.28
N PHE A 116 29.92 -10.09 -12.31
CA PHE A 116 29.33 -9.59 -13.55
C PHE A 116 29.55 -8.07 -13.67
N ASP A 117 29.63 -7.62 -14.92
CA ASP A 117 29.98 -6.26 -15.30
C ASP A 117 28.89 -5.27 -14.87
N ILE A 118 29.30 -4.14 -14.28
CA ILE A 118 28.41 -3.22 -13.55
C ILE A 118 27.35 -2.63 -14.49
N ASP A 119 27.69 -2.40 -15.76
CA ASP A 119 26.78 -1.84 -16.77
C ASP A 119 25.75 -2.86 -17.31
N GLU A 120 26.04 -4.16 -17.21
CA GLU A 120 25.11 -5.24 -17.59
C GLU A 120 24.11 -5.48 -16.44
N ILE A 121 24.57 -5.37 -15.19
CA ILE A 121 23.73 -5.49 -13.97
C ILE A 121 22.68 -4.37 -13.89
N PHE A 122 23.00 -3.12 -14.21
CA PHE A 122 21.99 -2.04 -14.11
C PHE A 122 20.84 -2.21 -15.11
N ASN A 123 21.11 -2.73 -16.31
CA ASN A 123 20.07 -3.03 -17.29
C ASN A 123 19.27 -4.30 -16.93
N ASP A 124 19.93 -5.30 -16.34
CA ASP A 124 19.28 -6.57 -15.95
C ASP A 124 18.50 -6.47 -14.62
N ARG A 125 19.00 -5.69 -13.65
CA ARG A 125 18.34 -5.43 -12.35
C ARG A 125 17.00 -4.73 -12.55
N SER A 126 16.94 -3.71 -13.41
CA SER A 126 15.67 -3.06 -13.77
C SER A 126 14.69 -4.07 -14.36
N ALA A 127 15.13 -4.90 -15.32
CA ALA A 127 14.25 -5.87 -15.99
C ALA A 127 13.70 -6.95 -15.04
N ILE A 128 14.53 -7.47 -14.11
CA ILE A 128 14.12 -8.47 -13.12
C ILE A 128 13.15 -7.89 -12.10
N VAL A 129 13.39 -6.66 -11.66
CA VAL A 129 12.50 -5.92 -10.76
C VAL A 129 11.15 -5.65 -11.44
N ASP A 130 11.18 -5.25 -12.72
CA ASP A 130 9.99 -4.99 -13.51
C ASP A 130 9.14 -6.25 -13.68
N GLU A 131 9.75 -7.39 -14.01
CA GLU A 131 9.05 -8.67 -14.16
C GLU A 131 8.39 -9.11 -12.83
N LYS A 132 9.08 -8.91 -11.71
CA LYS A 132 8.56 -9.21 -10.37
C LYS A 132 7.37 -8.33 -9.99
N ASN A 133 7.50 -7.02 -10.20
CA ASN A 133 6.46 -6.04 -9.91
C ASN A 133 5.22 -6.30 -10.77
N ASP A 134 5.43 -6.50 -12.06
CA ASP A 134 4.37 -6.83 -13.02
C ASP A 134 3.67 -8.15 -12.67
N TRP A 135 4.43 -9.21 -12.37
CA TRP A 135 3.87 -10.50 -11.96
C TRP A 135 2.98 -10.38 -10.72
N PHE A 136 3.40 -9.59 -9.73
CA PHE A 136 2.65 -9.41 -8.48
C PHE A 136 1.40 -8.57 -8.69
N LEU A 137 1.50 -7.44 -9.38
CA LEU A 137 0.37 -6.54 -9.58
C LEU A 137 -0.70 -7.13 -10.49
N ARG A 138 -0.32 -7.94 -11.48
CA ARG A 138 -1.27 -8.70 -12.32
C ARG A 138 -2.12 -9.73 -11.55
N LYS A 139 -1.82 -10.00 -10.27
CA LYS A 139 -2.67 -10.84 -9.40
C LYS A 139 -3.87 -10.09 -8.82
N PHE A 140 -3.94 -8.77 -8.98
CA PHE A 140 -4.96 -7.93 -8.39
C PHE A 140 -5.73 -7.16 -9.45
N GLU A 141 -6.97 -6.84 -9.12
CA GLU A 141 -7.77 -5.93 -9.93
C GLU A 141 -7.12 -4.54 -9.94
N PRO A 142 -7.28 -3.76 -11.02
CA PRO A 142 -6.63 -2.45 -11.14
C PRO A 142 -6.91 -1.49 -9.97
N TRP A 143 -8.13 -1.47 -9.44
CA TRP A 143 -8.46 -0.63 -8.26
C TRP A 143 -7.86 -1.17 -6.95
N ASP A 144 -7.61 -2.47 -6.88
CA ASP A 144 -6.95 -3.10 -5.74
C ASP A 144 -5.45 -2.76 -5.72
N VAL A 145 -4.82 -2.64 -6.91
CA VAL A 145 -3.45 -2.12 -7.08
C VAL A 145 -3.36 -0.66 -6.60
N GLU A 146 -4.28 0.19 -7.04
CA GLU A 146 -4.36 1.59 -6.58
C GLU A 146 -4.54 1.70 -5.06
N ALA A 147 -5.27 0.76 -4.45
CA ALA A 147 -5.46 0.73 -3.01
C ALA A 147 -4.14 0.44 -2.28
N ILE A 148 -3.28 -0.43 -2.83
CA ILE A 148 -1.92 -0.67 -2.31
C ILE A 148 -1.10 0.63 -2.38
N PHE A 149 -1.16 1.34 -3.52
CA PHE A 149 -0.42 2.59 -3.68
C PHE A 149 -0.89 3.71 -2.75
N CYS A 150 -2.17 3.75 -2.38
CA CYS A 150 -2.64 4.67 -1.36
C CYS A 150 -2.01 4.38 0.02
N ILE A 151 -1.86 3.10 0.39
CA ILE A 151 -1.16 2.71 1.64
C ILE A 151 0.32 3.07 1.56
N TYR A 152 0.98 2.77 0.44
CA TYR A 152 2.38 3.12 0.21
C TYR A 152 2.58 4.65 0.30
N ARG A 153 1.71 5.46 -0.31
CA ARG A 153 1.80 6.93 -0.23
C ARG A 153 1.62 7.43 1.20
N TRP A 154 0.71 6.83 1.97
CA TRP A 154 0.54 7.16 3.38
C TRP A 154 1.80 6.85 4.20
N ALA A 155 2.36 5.64 4.05
CA ALA A 155 3.60 5.24 4.71
C ALA A 155 4.75 6.19 4.36
N GLY A 156 4.93 6.48 3.06
CA GLY A 156 5.92 7.45 2.58
C GLY A 156 5.74 8.83 3.19
N SER A 157 4.51 9.33 3.28
CA SER A 157 4.24 10.65 3.90
C SER A 157 4.60 10.70 5.38
N PHE A 158 4.42 9.60 6.12
CA PHE A 158 4.85 9.53 7.51
C PHE A 158 6.39 9.60 7.62
N TYR A 159 7.11 8.86 6.77
CA TYR A 159 8.57 8.91 6.77
C TYR A 159 9.09 10.29 6.32
N GLU A 160 8.49 10.90 5.30
CA GLU A 160 8.81 12.27 4.89
C GLU A 160 8.69 13.26 6.07
N GLU A 161 7.59 13.19 6.82
CA GLU A 161 7.38 14.01 8.02
C GLU A 161 8.41 13.71 9.12
N LEU A 162 8.74 12.43 9.32
CA LEU A 162 9.76 12.01 10.28
C LEU A 162 11.14 12.57 9.94
N PHE A 163 11.58 12.46 8.68
CA PHE A 163 12.85 13.03 8.21
C PHE A 163 12.85 14.56 8.28
N ALA A 164 11.73 15.21 7.93
CA ALA A 164 11.60 16.65 8.00
C ALA A 164 11.74 17.17 9.44
N TYR A 165 11.14 16.46 10.40
CA TYR A 165 11.20 16.81 11.81
C TYR A 165 12.57 16.52 12.45
N HIS A 166 13.35 15.59 11.88
CA HIS A 166 14.66 15.14 12.40
C HIS A 166 15.85 15.46 11.48
N ARG A 167 15.72 16.52 10.69
CA ARG A 167 16.75 16.96 9.76
C ARG A 167 18.10 17.15 10.48
N GLY A 168 19.09 16.34 10.12
CA GLY A 168 20.46 16.41 10.65
C GLY A 168 20.78 15.54 11.87
N ASP A 169 19.81 14.80 12.42
CA ASP A 169 20.04 13.83 13.51
C ASP A 169 20.28 12.39 13.01
N LEU A 170 19.84 12.10 11.78
CA LEU A 170 20.13 10.84 11.11
C LEU A 170 21.47 10.91 10.38
N SER A 171 22.27 9.86 10.50
CA SER A 171 23.51 9.71 9.75
C SER A 171 23.36 8.60 8.73
N ILE A 172 23.64 8.85 7.47
CA ILE A 172 23.83 7.78 6.49
C ILE A 172 25.32 7.69 6.18
N ASP A 173 25.86 6.46 6.24
CA ASP A 173 27.27 6.18 5.97
C ASP A 173 28.26 7.01 6.80
N GLY A 174 27.83 7.44 7.99
CA GLY A 174 28.62 8.26 8.90
C GLY A 174 28.57 9.78 8.62
N GLU A 175 27.84 10.21 7.60
CA GLU A 175 27.58 11.62 7.29
C GLU A 175 26.17 12.03 7.68
N ARG A 176 25.98 13.30 8.06
CA ARG A 176 24.65 13.81 8.39
C ARG A 176 23.81 13.90 7.14
N PHE A 177 22.61 13.33 7.20
CA PHE A 177 21.73 13.30 6.05
C PHE A 177 20.95 14.60 5.88
N HIS A 178 21.02 15.15 4.67
CA HIS A 178 20.35 16.37 4.26
C HIS A 178 19.42 16.07 3.06
N PRO A 179 18.10 15.91 3.29
CA PRO A 179 17.13 15.52 2.25
C PRO A 179 17.10 16.46 1.03
N ASP A 180 17.53 17.72 1.20
CA ASP A 180 17.51 18.75 0.16
C ASP A 180 18.72 18.67 -0.78
N GLU A 181 19.75 17.92 -0.42
CA GLU A 181 21.02 17.84 -1.16
C GLU A 181 21.05 16.65 -2.13
N ASP A 182 20.40 15.54 -1.77
CA ASP A 182 20.25 14.36 -2.65
C ASP A 182 18.83 13.76 -2.62
N VAL A 183 18.01 14.20 -3.59
CA VAL A 183 16.61 13.77 -3.73
C VAL A 183 16.50 12.28 -4.14
N VAL A 184 17.49 11.76 -4.87
CA VAL A 184 17.48 10.36 -5.32
C VAL A 184 17.73 9.45 -4.13
N GLU A 185 18.79 9.73 -3.39
CA GLU A 185 19.14 9.01 -2.17
C GLU A 185 18.02 9.11 -1.11
N PHE A 186 17.38 10.28 -0.99
CA PHE A 186 16.22 10.43 -0.11
C PHE A 186 15.05 9.53 -0.49
N THR A 187 14.72 9.49 -1.79
CA THR A 187 13.62 8.67 -2.31
C THR A 187 13.89 7.18 -2.07
N GLU A 188 15.11 6.72 -2.33
CA GLU A 188 15.51 5.33 -2.11
C GLU A 188 15.35 4.92 -0.64
N LYS A 189 15.74 5.78 0.32
CA LYS A 189 15.54 5.50 1.75
C LYS A 189 14.07 5.43 2.15
N LEU A 190 13.23 6.31 1.60
CA LEU A 190 11.77 6.24 1.84
C LEU A 190 11.20 4.92 1.32
N ASP A 191 11.70 4.45 0.18
CA ASP A 191 11.28 3.19 -0.42
C ASP A 191 11.74 1.98 0.40
N ILE A 192 12.96 2.00 0.92
CA ILE A 192 13.49 0.97 1.83
C ILE A 192 12.64 0.88 3.11
N LEU A 193 12.34 2.03 3.74
CA LEU A 193 11.52 2.08 4.95
C LEU A 193 10.06 1.66 4.68
N SER A 194 9.55 1.98 3.49
CA SER A 194 8.25 1.48 3.03
C SER A 194 8.30 -0.03 2.75
N GLY A 195 9.42 -0.54 2.24
CA GLY A 195 9.67 -1.97 1.98
C GLY A 195 9.70 -2.81 3.24
N ALA A 196 10.16 -2.25 4.36
CA ALA A 196 10.19 -2.94 5.65
C ALA A 196 8.80 -3.30 6.22
N GLY A 197 7.73 -2.69 5.69
CA GLY A 197 6.35 -3.10 5.90
C GLY A 197 5.69 -2.59 7.18
N LEU A 198 4.45 -3.06 7.40
CA LEU A 198 3.55 -2.59 8.44
C LEU A 198 4.09 -2.76 9.88
N PRO A 199 4.88 -3.80 10.24
CA PRO A 199 5.44 -3.89 11.59
C PRO A 199 6.36 -2.72 11.93
N LEU A 200 7.20 -2.28 10.97
CA LEU A 200 8.04 -1.10 11.16
C LEU A 200 7.16 0.15 11.29
N LEU A 201 6.23 0.34 10.35
CA LEU A 201 5.34 1.49 10.35
C LEU A 201 4.55 1.59 11.68
N TYR A 202 3.98 0.49 12.16
CA TYR A 202 3.30 0.44 13.46
C TYR A 202 4.22 0.81 14.61
N ASN A 203 5.43 0.25 14.65
CA ASN A 203 6.36 0.52 15.73
C ASN A 203 6.72 2.01 15.77
N LEU A 204 7.00 2.63 14.61
CA LEU A 204 7.40 4.04 14.56
C LEU A 204 6.23 5.00 14.81
N MET A 205 5.01 4.67 14.36
CA MET A 205 3.84 5.53 14.51
C MET A 205 3.16 5.43 15.89
N ILE A 206 3.13 4.22 16.45
CA ILE A 206 2.24 3.88 17.59
C ILE A 206 3.02 3.16 18.70
N GLY A 207 3.94 2.27 18.34
CA GLY A 207 4.58 1.36 19.29
C GLY A 207 5.71 1.97 20.12
N ILE A 208 6.46 2.91 19.56
CA ILE A 208 7.63 3.54 20.19
C ILE A 208 7.26 4.98 20.54
N THR A 209 7.49 5.35 21.80
CA THR A 209 7.29 6.71 22.30
C THR A 209 8.61 7.43 22.58
N ASP A 210 9.71 6.69 22.72
CA ASP A 210 11.04 7.25 22.93
C ASP A 210 11.67 7.67 21.60
N PHE A 211 12.12 8.93 21.57
CA PHE A 211 12.68 9.56 20.39
C PHE A 211 13.95 8.86 19.87
N TYR A 212 14.88 8.51 20.76
CA TYR A 212 16.14 7.88 20.34
C TYR A 212 15.90 6.45 19.86
N ALA A 213 14.91 5.76 20.43
CA ALA A 213 14.49 4.45 19.95
C ALA A 213 13.89 4.51 18.53
N ILE A 214 13.16 5.58 18.17
CA ILE A 214 12.66 5.79 16.79
C ILE A 214 13.84 5.94 15.83
N LEU A 215 14.76 6.86 16.11
CA LEU A 215 15.92 7.09 15.23
C LEU A 215 16.80 5.85 15.11
N TYR A 216 17.06 5.16 16.22
CA TYR A 216 17.82 3.92 16.21
C TYR A 216 17.15 2.84 15.38
N THR A 217 15.82 2.70 15.46
CA THR A 217 15.07 1.73 14.66
C THR A 217 15.11 2.06 13.18
N VAL A 218 14.97 3.33 12.80
CA VAL A 218 15.11 3.79 11.41
C VAL A 218 16.52 3.49 10.90
N GLN A 219 17.55 3.86 11.67
CA GLN A 219 18.94 3.62 11.31
C GLN A 219 19.23 2.14 11.11
N GLN A 220 18.75 1.27 12.00
CA GLN A 220 18.92 -0.18 11.86
C GLN A 220 18.34 -0.73 10.56
N VAL A 221 17.23 -0.17 10.08
CA VAL A 221 16.62 -0.61 8.82
C VAL A 221 17.41 -0.08 7.62
N LEU A 222 17.91 1.16 7.69
CA LEU A 222 18.72 1.74 6.62
C LEU A 222 20.12 1.10 6.52
N ASP A 223 20.68 0.65 7.64
CA ASP A 223 21.99 -0.02 7.69
C ASP A 223 21.91 -1.51 7.34
N ASP A 224 20.72 -2.09 7.19
CA ASP A 224 20.51 -3.50 6.88
C ASP A 224 20.72 -3.74 5.37
N PRO A 225 21.83 -4.37 4.94
CA PRO A 225 22.18 -4.49 3.53
C PRO A 225 21.25 -5.46 2.78
N TYR A 226 20.41 -6.21 3.49
CA TYR A 226 19.43 -7.11 2.89
C TYR A 226 18.09 -6.44 2.65
N ARG A 227 17.93 -5.17 2.99
CA ARG A 227 16.69 -4.41 2.73
C ARG A 227 16.68 -3.88 1.32
N SER A 228 15.50 -4.00 0.71
CA SER A 228 15.21 -3.47 -0.62
C SER A 228 13.99 -2.57 -0.55
N ALA A 229 13.91 -1.66 -1.51
CA ALA A 229 12.80 -0.77 -1.73
C ALA A 229 11.49 -1.54 -1.99
N PHE A 230 10.37 -1.03 -1.45
CA PHE A 230 9.05 -1.55 -1.79
C PHE A 230 8.77 -1.32 -3.27
N LEU A 231 8.77 -2.40 -4.07
CA LEU A 231 8.56 -2.34 -5.52
C LEU A 231 9.48 -1.28 -6.13
N GLU A 232 10.77 -1.58 -6.33
CA GLU A 232 11.76 -0.70 -7.02
C GLU A 232 11.17 -0.18 -8.35
N TRP A 233 10.47 0.96 -8.35
CA TRP A 233 9.60 1.37 -9.45
C TRP A 233 10.25 2.48 -10.28
N ASP A 234 10.99 2.09 -11.33
CA ASP A 234 11.25 3.01 -12.44
C ASP A 234 10.06 2.99 -13.43
N THR A 235 9.31 4.08 -13.40
CA THR A 235 8.20 4.38 -14.31
C THR A 235 8.46 4.19 -15.79
N ARG A 236 9.72 4.28 -16.23
CA ARG A 236 10.05 4.17 -17.65
C ARG A 236 9.73 2.78 -18.22
N PHE A 237 9.63 1.74 -17.38
CA PHE A 237 9.52 0.37 -17.87
C PHE A 237 8.18 -0.32 -17.62
N CYS A 238 7.34 0.10 -16.67
CA CYS A 238 5.92 -0.33 -16.69
C CYS A 238 5.25 0.04 -18.01
N TYR A 239 5.69 1.14 -18.63
CA TYR A 239 5.32 1.48 -20.00
C TYR A 239 5.75 0.40 -21.02
N ASN A 240 6.96 -0.15 -20.91
CA ASN A 240 7.49 -1.16 -21.85
C ASN A 240 7.00 -2.60 -21.54
N ALA A 241 6.81 -2.98 -20.28
CA ALA A 241 6.32 -4.30 -19.88
C ALA A 241 4.83 -4.51 -20.18
N PHE A 242 4.03 -3.43 -20.15
CA PHE A 242 2.65 -3.45 -20.64
C PHE A 242 2.59 -3.22 -22.17
N ASN A 243 3.28 -2.23 -22.75
CA ASN A 243 3.20 -2.00 -24.20
C ASN A 243 3.92 -3.05 -25.05
N GLY A 244 5.01 -3.66 -24.58
CA GLY A 244 5.78 -4.68 -25.29
C GLY A 244 5.05 -6.03 -25.45
N HIS A 245 3.95 -6.24 -24.73
CA HIS A 245 3.06 -7.39 -24.89
C HIS A 245 1.64 -7.02 -25.34
N HIS A 246 1.29 -5.73 -25.38
CA HIS A 246 0.03 -5.24 -25.96
C HIS A 246 0.14 -4.79 -27.42
N GLU A 247 1.31 -4.87 -28.08
CA GLU A 247 1.37 -4.71 -29.54
C GLU A 247 0.51 -5.76 -30.30
N THR A 248 0.12 -6.86 -29.64
CA THR A 248 -0.73 -7.91 -30.25
C THR A 248 -2.14 -8.03 -29.67
N ASP A 249 -2.48 -7.33 -28.58
CA ASP A 249 -3.84 -7.35 -28.02
C ASP A 249 -4.40 -5.92 -28.04
N PRO A 250 -5.36 -5.60 -28.93
CA PRO A 250 -5.83 -4.24 -29.09
C PRO A 250 -6.42 -3.74 -27.76
N LEU A 251 -5.82 -2.66 -27.24
CA LEU A 251 -6.41 -1.83 -26.18
C LEU A 251 -7.91 -1.66 -26.46
N GLY A 252 -8.75 -2.27 -25.63
CA GLY A 252 -10.20 -2.29 -25.81
C GLY A 252 -10.84 -3.68 -25.97
N SER A 253 -10.10 -4.78 -25.82
CA SER A 253 -10.66 -6.14 -25.78
C SER A 253 -11.29 -6.50 -24.42
N GLU A 254 -10.83 -5.90 -23.32
CA GLU A 254 -11.45 -6.11 -22.01
C GLU A 254 -12.77 -5.34 -21.87
N PRO A 255 -13.82 -5.99 -21.33
CA PRO A 255 -15.10 -5.34 -21.10
C PRO A 255 -14.91 -4.18 -20.10
N PRO A 256 -15.64 -3.06 -20.29
CA PRO A 256 -15.58 -1.95 -19.36
C PRO A 256 -15.92 -2.43 -17.95
N LEU A 257 -15.25 -1.84 -16.96
CA LEU A 257 -15.46 -2.10 -15.53
C LEU A 257 -16.31 -0.98 -14.90
N PRO A 258 -17.64 -0.94 -15.11
CA PRO A 258 -18.50 0.12 -14.61
C PRO A 258 -18.70 0.01 -13.10
N PHE A 259 -18.99 1.16 -12.49
CA PHE A 259 -19.50 1.18 -11.12
C PHE A 259 -20.90 0.57 -11.10
N THR A 260 -21.08 -0.44 -10.27
CA THR A 260 -22.36 -1.14 -10.09
C THR A 260 -22.88 -1.04 -8.67
N SER A 261 -21.97 -1.09 -7.68
CA SER A 261 -22.27 -0.95 -6.27
C SER A 261 -20.99 -0.69 -5.47
N ASP A 262 -21.15 -0.33 -4.20
CA ASP A 262 -20.06 -0.26 -3.22
C ASP A 262 -19.66 -1.64 -2.66
N ALA A 263 -19.82 -2.73 -3.42
CA ALA A 263 -19.30 -4.01 -2.95
C ALA A 263 -17.75 -4.00 -2.94
N VAL A 264 -17.17 -4.71 -1.97
CA VAL A 264 -15.71 -4.70 -1.71
C VAL A 264 -14.89 -5.34 -2.85
N ASP A 265 -15.53 -6.16 -3.68
CA ASP A 265 -14.98 -6.85 -4.86
C ASP A 265 -15.32 -6.12 -6.17
N LYS A 266 -15.88 -4.92 -6.11
CA LYS A 266 -16.25 -4.11 -7.27
C LYS A 266 -15.44 -2.81 -7.33
N PRO A 267 -15.24 -2.25 -8.55
CA PRO A 267 -14.51 -1.01 -8.72
C PRO A 267 -15.25 0.15 -8.01
N PRO A 268 -14.56 0.96 -7.17
CA PRO A 268 -15.14 2.12 -6.51
C PRO A 268 -15.56 3.22 -7.49
N LEU A 269 -16.55 4.03 -7.14
CA LEU A 269 -17.07 5.08 -8.01
C LEU A 269 -15.96 6.05 -8.46
N ALA A 270 -15.14 6.56 -7.52
CA ALA A 270 -14.06 7.48 -7.83
C ALA A 270 -13.08 6.91 -8.86
N TRP A 271 -12.75 5.63 -8.75
CA TRP A 271 -11.89 4.93 -9.71
C TRP A 271 -12.53 4.87 -11.09
N THR A 272 -13.79 4.42 -11.18
CA THR A 272 -14.49 4.33 -12.48
C THR A 272 -14.67 5.66 -13.18
N MET A 273 -14.75 6.76 -12.42
CA MET A 273 -14.81 8.13 -12.97
C MET A 273 -13.52 8.52 -13.69
N LEU A 274 -12.35 8.09 -13.21
CA LEU A 274 -11.06 8.37 -13.86
C LEU A 274 -10.97 7.68 -15.22
N TRP A 275 -11.44 6.43 -15.27
CA TRP A 275 -11.30 5.54 -16.42
C TRP A 275 -12.49 5.54 -17.37
N GLN A 276 -13.24 6.65 -17.46
CA GLN A 276 -14.42 6.78 -18.35
C GLN A 276 -15.37 5.57 -18.31
N ASN A 277 -15.81 5.16 -17.10
CA ASN A 277 -16.57 3.92 -16.83
C ASN A 277 -15.77 2.63 -17.07
N GLY A 278 -14.50 2.61 -16.67
CA GLY A 278 -13.70 1.38 -16.64
C GLY A 278 -13.09 0.97 -17.97
N LYS A 279 -12.91 1.89 -18.92
CA LYS A 279 -11.99 1.72 -20.05
C LYS A 279 -10.57 1.98 -19.53
N VAL A 280 -9.97 0.93 -18.98
CA VAL A 280 -8.57 0.91 -18.56
C VAL A 280 -7.73 1.02 -19.82
N SER A 281 -7.30 2.23 -20.16
CA SER A 281 -6.48 2.46 -21.36
C SER A 281 -5.00 2.40 -21.06
N ASP A 282 -4.56 2.52 -19.80
CA ASP A 282 -3.12 2.56 -19.54
C ASP A 282 -2.77 2.47 -18.04
N ILE A 283 -2.48 1.25 -17.55
CA ILE A 283 -1.98 1.01 -16.17
C ILE A 283 -0.54 1.51 -16.02
N GLY A 284 0.17 1.81 -17.12
CA GLY A 284 1.56 2.27 -17.09
C GLY A 284 1.77 3.69 -16.56
N HIS A 285 0.74 4.53 -16.45
CA HIS A 285 0.86 5.97 -16.18
C HIS A 285 0.64 6.42 -14.71
N LEU A 286 0.65 5.47 -13.77
CA LEU A 286 0.18 5.66 -12.39
C LEU A 286 1.03 6.61 -11.51
N LYS A 287 2.29 6.93 -11.87
CA LYS A 287 3.19 7.67 -10.95
C LYS A 287 2.93 9.16 -10.86
N HIS A 288 2.50 9.86 -11.93
CA HIS A 288 2.54 11.33 -11.93
C HIS A 288 1.15 11.99 -11.91
N GLY A 289 0.12 11.33 -12.43
CA GLY A 289 -1.24 11.89 -12.45
C GLY A 289 -2.09 11.62 -11.21
N ILE A 290 -1.69 10.65 -10.37
CA ILE A 290 -2.57 10.06 -9.33
C ILE A 290 -2.01 10.21 -7.92
N GLN A 291 -0.78 10.71 -7.71
CA GLN A 291 -0.24 10.93 -6.35
C GLN A 291 -1.15 11.81 -5.47
N SER A 292 -1.71 12.87 -6.05
CA SER A 292 -2.66 13.74 -5.36
C SER A 292 -4.00 13.05 -5.06
N LEU A 293 -4.35 12.00 -5.80
CA LEU A 293 -5.54 11.16 -5.55
C LEU A 293 -5.24 10.10 -4.48
N GLN A 294 -4.05 9.51 -4.52
CA GLN A 294 -3.56 8.54 -3.53
C GLN A 294 -3.42 9.17 -2.14
N SER A 295 -3.05 10.45 -2.06
CA SER A 295 -2.88 11.17 -0.78
C SER A 295 -4.15 11.31 0.05
N TRP A 296 -5.33 11.07 -0.54
CA TRP A 296 -6.60 11.01 0.19
C TRP A 296 -7.32 9.67 -0.02
N GLY A 297 -6.65 8.66 -0.57
CA GLY A 297 -7.19 7.31 -0.66
C GLY A 297 -8.39 7.16 -1.58
N PHE A 298 -8.38 7.77 -2.78
CA PHE A 298 -9.58 7.89 -3.63
C PHE A 298 -10.34 6.59 -3.91
N VAL A 299 -9.67 5.45 -3.96
CA VAL A 299 -10.29 4.12 -4.17
C VAL A 299 -10.90 3.49 -2.90
N MET A 300 -10.68 4.08 -1.73
CA MET A 300 -11.15 3.52 -0.46
C MET A 300 -12.62 3.83 -0.20
N TRP A 301 -13.10 4.94 -0.75
CA TRP A 301 -14.37 5.55 -0.36
C TRP A 301 -15.57 4.98 -1.09
N ASP A 302 -16.69 4.92 -0.37
CA ASP A 302 -17.97 4.55 -0.96
C ASP A 302 -18.51 5.67 -1.87
N SER A 303 -19.48 5.30 -2.70
CA SER A 303 -20.13 6.21 -3.63
C SER A 303 -20.77 7.40 -2.92
N GLU A 304 -21.38 7.21 -1.74
CA GLU A 304 -21.97 8.28 -0.95
C GLU A 304 -20.94 9.37 -0.61
N ARG A 305 -19.76 8.97 -0.11
CA ARG A 305 -18.66 9.90 0.20
C ARG A 305 -18.08 10.55 -1.06
N THR A 306 -18.00 9.79 -2.15
CA THR A 306 -17.50 10.28 -3.45
C THR A 306 -18.45 11.28 -4.11
N GLN A 307 -19.76 11.14 -3.88
CA GLN A 307 -20.80 11.97 -4.51
C GLN A 307 -20.97 13.35 -3.89
N TYR A 308 -20.34 13.63 -2.73
CA TYR A 308 -20.23 15.00 -2.24
C TYR A 308 -19.65 15.89 -3.34
N GLU A 309 -20.33 17.00 -3.63
CA GLU A 309 -20.01 17.84 -4.81
C GLU A 309 -18.54 18.27 -4.84
N GLY A 310 -17.96 18.63 -3.69
CA GLY A 310 -16.55 18.99 -3.59
C GLY A 310 -15.58 17.84 -3.83
N VAL A 311 -15.95 16.59 -3.47
CA VAL A 311 -15.16 15.38 -3.70
C VAL A 311 -15.24 14.95 -5.16
N ARG A 312 -16.44 14.93 -5.74
CA ARG A 312 -16.64 14.61 -7.15
C ARG A 312 -15.88 15.59 -8.05
N ALA A 313 -15.93 16.88 -7.71
CA ALA A 313 -15.16 17.91 -8.41
C ALA A 313 -13.65 17.75 -8.17
N LEU A 314 -13.23 17.33 -6.97
CA LEU A 314 -11.83 17.07 -6.65
C LEU A 314 -11.24 15.98 -7.55
N VAL A 315 -11.96 14.86 -7.73
CA VAL A 315 -11.57 13.78 -8.65
C VAL A 315 -11.32 14.35 -10.05
N GLY A 316 -12.27 15.10 -10.61
CA GLY A 316 -12.10 15.70 -11.93
C GLY A 316 -11.03 16.79 -12.02
N ARG A 317 -10.72 17.50 -10.92
CA ARG A 317 -9.68 18.53 -10.88
C ARG A 317 -8.27 17.97 -10.80
N GLN A 318 -8.09 16.91 -10.01
CA GLN A 318 -6.79 16.24 -9.84
C GLN A 318 -6.52 15.28 -10.99
N TRP A 319 -7.57 14.72 -11.59
CA TRP A 319 -7.48 14.00 -12.84
C TRP A 319 -7.42 14.97 -14.03
N LYS A 320 -6.21 15.46 -14.33
CA LYS A 320 -5.96 16.23 -15.56
C LYS A 320 -5.28 15.34 -16.59
N TRP A 321 -6.06 14.87 -17.55
CA TRP A 321 -5.52 14.52 -18.87
C TRP A 321 -5.08 15.81 -19.56
N ARG A 322 -3.79 16.12 -19.50
CA ARG A 322 -3.14 17.02 -20.46
C ARG A 322 -1.72 16.58 -20.74
#